data_AF-A0AAU6H9A3-F1
#
_entry.id   AF-A0AAU6H9A3-F1
#
_cell.length_a   1.000
_cell.length_b   1.000
_cell.length_c   1.000
_cell.angle_alpha   90.00
_cell.angle_beta   90.00
_cell.angle_gamma   90.00
#
_symmetry.space_group_name_H-M   'P 1'
#
loop_
_entity.id
_entity.type
_entity.pdbx_description
1 polymer ?
#
loop_
_entity_poly.entity_id
_entity_poly.type
_entity_poly.pdbx_seq_one_letter_code
_entity_poly.pdbx_strand_id
1 'polypeptide(L)'
;MTDWTGVRERVLGLAAAPGSDKVFGASGHGFGLEVPLTAAEVADMERWLGAELPEQYRSFLLYVGAGGAGPAYGVLPVRRDGAGGWRWAGDVPEEIEPAALAEPFPGGADPTAAARILAERPSEEEFDDLADLDVALELWEERMAETQYDPRFTAGALCLCDEGCGLKTWLVVTGPERGRIWRDPRCDGTDLHPMRDDDGSPLDFAGWYLGWLTAAEASCGMG
;
A
#
# COMPACT_ATOMS: atom_id res chain seq x y z
N MET A 1 14.32 -3.48 16.76
CA MET A 1 13.06 -2.93 17.31
C MET A 1 13.06 -1.43 17.15
N THR A 2 12.14 -0.91 16.32
CA THR A 2 11.89 0.52 16.14
C THR A 2 11.29 1.10 17.42
N ASP A 3 11.73 2.29 17.82
CA ASP A 3 11.14 3.00 18.94
C ASP A 3 9.97 3.86 18.46
N TRP A 4 8.76 3.51 18.90
CA TRP A 4 7.52 4.23 18.59
C TRP A 4 7.11 5.24 19.68
N THR A 5 7.95 5.42 20.70
CA THR A 5 7.65 6.29 21.84
C THR A 5 7.33 7.71 21.37
N GLY A 6 6.15 8.23 21.77
CA GLY A 6 5.73 9.59 21.45
C GLY A 6 5.23 9.80 20.01
N VAL A 7 5.30 8.78 19.14
CA VAL A 7 4.93 8.93 17.72
C VAL A 7 3.44 9.24 17.56
N ARG A 8 2.57 8.57 18.34
CA ARG A 8 1.12 8.85 18.33
C ARG A 8 0.84 10.30 18.70
N GLU A 9 1.45 10.79 19.77
CA GLU A 9 1.27 12.15 20.27
C GLU A 9 1.76 13.19 19.26
N ARG A 10 2.91 12.92 18.61
CA ARG A 10 3.45 13.76 17.54
C ARG A 10 2.49 13.87 16.36
N VAL A 11 1.97 12.74 15.88
CA VAL A 11 1.01 12.71 14.77
C VAL A 11 -0.26 13.48 15.14
N LEU A 12 -0.85 13.22 16.31
CA LEU A 12 -2.06 13.93 16.75
C LEU A 12 -1.80 15.44 16.95
N GLY A 13 -0.57 15.82 17.34
CA GLY A 13 -0.15 17.21 17.49
C GLY A 13 -0.12 17.99 16.17
N LEU A 14 0.15 17.33 15.04
CA LEU A 14 0.17 17.98 13.72
C LEU A 14 -1.17 18.63 13.37
N ALA A 15 -2.30 18.08 13.81
CA ALA A 15 -3.63 18.66 13.55
C ALA A 15 -3.76 20.11 14.04
N ALA A 16 -3.03 20.47 15.10
CA ALA A 16 -3.06 21.82 15.67
C ALA A 16 -1.91 22.72 15.17
N ALA A 17 -0.98 22.17 14.39
CA ALA A 17 0.20 22.89 13.94
C ALA A 17 -0.15 23.86 12.80
N PRO A 18 0.45 25.07 12.77
CA PRO A 18 0.34 25.96 11.62
C PRO A 18 0.89 25.29 10.34
N GLY A 19 0.15 25.37 9.24
CA GLY A 19 0.57 24.78 7.96
C GLY A 19 0.30 23.27 7.83
N SER A 20 -0.38 22.66 8.80
CA SER A 20 -0.81 21.26 8.74
C SER A 20 -1.73 20.96 7.56
N ASP A 21 -2.46 21.96 7.07
CA ASP A 21 -3.28 21.92 5.85
C ASP A 21 -2.47 21.71 4.56
N LYS A 22 -1.16 22.00 4.59
CA LYS A 22 -0.25 21.84 3.45
C LYS A 22 0.39 20.46 3.37
N VAL A 23 0.30 19.66 4.43
CA VAL A 23 0.78 18.27 4.41
C VAL A 23 -0.10 17.51 3.44
N PHE A 24 0.53 16.86 2.45
CA PHE A 24 -0.19 16.08 1.46
C PHE A 24 -1.03 14.98 2.15
N GLY A 25 -2.30 14.86 1.75
CA GLY A 25 -3.26 13.92 2.33
C GLY A 25 -3.92 14.34 3.65
N ALA A 26 -3.49 15.44 4.27
CA ALA A 26 -4.05 15.92 5.53
C ALA A 26 -5.56 16.25 5.46
N SER A 27 -6.06 16.68 4.30
CA SER A 27 -7.49 16.89 4.08
C SER A 27 -8.30 15.58 4.12
N GLY A 28 -7.67 14.44 3.87
CA GLY A 28 -8.29 13.12 3.94
C GLY A 28 -8.22 12.53 5.34
N HIS A 29 -7.02 12.37 5.91
CA HIS A 29 -6.84 11.68 7.19
C HIS A 29 -6.92 12.60 8.42
N GLY A 30 -6.81 13.93 8.27
CA GLY A 30 -6.97 14.91 9.35
C GLY A 30 -6.05 14.72 10.56
N PHE A 31 -4.91 14.06 10.35
CA PHE A 31 -4.01 13.54 11.40
C PHE A 31 -4.67 12.62 12.45
N GLY A 32 -5.86 12.09 12.16
CA GLY A 32 -6.56 11.15 13.03
C GLY A 32 -5.91 9.77 12.99
N LEU A 33 -5.76 9.15 14.15
CA LEU A 33 -5.29 7.77 14.28
C LEU A 33 -6.35 6.91 14.96
N GLU A 34 -6.53 5.70 14.43
CA GLU A 34 -7.34 4.69 15.11
C GLU A 34 -6.74 4.32 16.47
N VAL A 35 -7.57 3.75 17.34
CA VAL A 35 -7.10 3.24 18.62
C VAL A 35 -6.09 2.10 18.36
N PRO A 36 -4.93 2.07 19.04
CA PRO A 36 -4.00 0.96 18.92
C PRO A 36 -4.66 -0.36 19.32
N LEU A 37 -4.31 -1.44 18.62
CA LEU A 37 -4.76 -2.78 18.94
C LEU A 37 -4.06 -3.31 20.19
N THR A 38 -4.72 -4.22 20.88
CA THR A 38 -4.09 -5.01 21.94
C THR A 38 -3.22 -6.13 21.37
N ALA A 39 -2.28 -6.65 22.18
CA ALA A 39 -1.48 -7.81 21.79
C ALA A 39 -2.35 -9.04 21.46
N ALA A 40 -3.50 -9.20 22.12
CA ALA A 40 -4.43 -10.29 21.85
C ALA A 40 -5.12 -10.13 20.50
N GLU A 41 -5.52 -8.91 20.15
CA GLU A 41 -6.12 -8.59 18.84
C GLU A 41 -5.12 -8.79 17.70
N VAL A 42 -3.87 -8.32 17.86
CA VAL A 42 -2.83 -8.57 16.85
C VAL A 42 -2.56 -10.06 16.67
N ALA A 43 -2.50 -10.82 17.76
CA ALA A 43 -2.34 -12.28 17.68
C ALA A 43 -3.58 -13.01 17.12
N ASP A 44 -4.79 -12.45 17.27
CA ASP A 44 -5.99 -12.95 16.61
C ASP A 44 -5.93 -12.71 15.10
N MET A 45 -5.53 -11.51 14.70
CA MET A 45 -5.35 -11.13 13.31
C MET A 45 -4.29 -11.99 12.61
N GLU A 46 -3.10 -12.17 13.19
CA GLU A 46 -2.06 -13.03 12.59
C GLU A 46 -2.50 -14.49 12.43
N ARG A 47 -3.30 -15.01 13.38
CA ARG A 47 -3.91 -16.34 13.26
C ARG A 47 -4.94 -16.40 12.13
N TRP A 48 -5.74 -15.35 11.96
CA TRP A 48 -6.71 -15.24 10.87
C TRP A 48 -6.02 -15.13 9.50
N LEU A 49 -4.93 -14.37 9.43
CA LEU A 49 -4.08 -14.22 8.25
C LEU A 49 -3.30 -15.50 7.90
N GLY A 50 -3.02 -16.36 8.89
CA GLY A 50 -2.11 -17.49 8.70
C GLY A 50 -0.64 -17.07 8.53
N ALA A 51 -0.30 -15.82 8.85
CA ALA A 51 1.03 -15.24 8.72
C ALA A 51 1.33 -14.26 9.87
N GLU A 52 2.60 -14.19 10.27
CA GLU A 52 3.05 -13.18 11.24
C GLU A 52 3.32 -11.85 10.54
N LEU A 53 2.86 -10.74 11.14
CA LEU A 53 3.08 -9.42 10.58
C LEU A 53 4.54 -8.98 10.73
N PRO A 54 5.09 -8.20 9.78
CA PRO A 54 6.41 -7.60 9.93
C PRO A 54 6.54 -6.83 11.25
N GLU A 55 7.67 -7.00 11.96
CA GLU A 55 7.87 -6.49 13.34
C GLU A 55 7.51 -5.01 13.48
N GLN A 56 7.89 -4.20 12.49
CA GLN A 56 7.66 -2.75 12.48
C GLN A 56 6.17 -2.40 12.33
N TYR A 57 5.45 -3.09 11.45
CA TYR A 57 4.01 -2.88 11.29
C TYR A 57 3.24 -3.41 12.50
N ARG A 58 3.63 -4.60 13.00
CA ARG A 58 3.07 -5.19 14.22
C ARG A 58 3.18 -4.23 15.40
N SER A 59 4.35 -3.64 15.62
CA SER A 59 4.59 -2.69 16.71
C SER A 59 3.89 -1.35 16.49
N PHE A 60 3.79 -0.87 15.25
CA PHE A 60 2.97 0.30 14.91
C PHE A 60 1.50 0.12 15.33
N LEU A 61 0.91 -1.05 15.04
CA LEU A 61 -0.47 -1.35 15.41
C LEU A 61 -0.69 -1.36 16.92
N LEU A 62 0.33 -1.74 17.69
CA LEU A 62 0.28 -1.83 19.16
C LEU A 62 0.49 -0.47 19.85
N TYR A 63 1.31 0.40 19.28
CA TYR A 63 1.79 1.62 19.97
C TYR A 63 1.34 2.92 19.32
N VAL A 64 1.11 2.94 18.01
CA VAL A 64 0.77 4.16 17.26
C VAL A 64 -0.71 4.20 16.95
N GLY A 65 -1.26 3.17 16.31
CA GLY A 65 -2.68 3.10 15.97
C GLY A 65 -3.01 1.96 15.01
N ALA A 66 -4.27 1.52 14.99
CA ALA A 66 -4.76 0.53 14.03
C ALA A 66 -4.94 1.11 12.61
N GLY A 67 -4.05 2.00 12.17
CA GLY A 67 -4.16 2.82 10.95
C GLY A 67 -4.60 4.26 11.22
N GLY A 68 -4.93 4.98 10.16
CA GLY A 68 -5.19 6.42 10.13
C GLY A 68 -4.04 7.21 9.50
N ALA A 69 -3.75 8.37 10.05
CA ALA A 69 -2.78 9.32 9.52
C ALA A 69 -1.40 8.73 9.25
N GLY A 70 -0.84 9.08 8.10
CA GLY A 70 0.40 8.55 7.57
C GLY A 70 0.71 9.13 6.18
N PRO A 71 1.70 8.58 5.47
CA PRO A 71 2.02 8.94 4.09
C PRO A 71 0.78 8.96 3.18
N ALA A 72 0.72 9.93 2.27
CA ALA A 72 -0.42 10.16 1.38
C ALA A 72 -1.77 10.20 2.15
N TYR A 73 -2.77 9.41 1.76
CA TYR A 73 -4.06 9.42 2.45
C TYR A 73 -4.08 8.59 3.75
N GLY A 74 -2.92 8.08 4.18
CA GLY A 74 -2.73 7.40 5.45
C GLY A 74 -2.70 5.87 5.35
N VAL A 75 -2.37 5.25 6.48
CA VAL A 75 -2.39 3.80 6.63
C VAL A 75 -3.84 3.35 6.78
N LEU A 76 -4.30 2.44 5.91
CA LEU A 76 -5.67 1.94 5.93
C LEU A 76 -6.04 1.39 7.32
N PRO A 77 -7.13 1.90 7.94
CA PRO A 77 -7.63 1.43 9.22
C PRO A 77 -7.93 -0.07 9.22
N VAL A 78 -7.28 -0.84 10.09
CA VAL A 78 -7.58 -2.26 10.27
C VAL A 78 -8.61 -2.44 11.39
N ARG A 79 -9.67 -3.19 11.09
CA ARG A 79 -10.79 -3.41 12.01
C ARG A 79 -11.21 -4.87 11.99
N ARG A 80 -11.56 -5.39 13.17
CA ARG A 80 -12.24 -6.68 13.29
C ARG A 80 -13.69 -6.52 12.85
N ASP A 81 -14.16 -7.39 11.98
CA ASP A 81 -15.56 -7.38 11.52
C ASP A 81 -16.48 -8.13 12.50
N GLY A 82 -17.79 -7.99 12.29
CA GLY A 82 -18.80 -8.66 13.12
C GLY A 82 -18.90 -10.18 12.92
N ALA A 83 -18.32 -10.72 11.85
CA ALA A 83 -18.26 -12.15 11.55
C ALA A 83 -17.02 -12.83 12.16
N GLY A 84 -16.10 -12.05 12.74
CA GLY A 84 -14.86 -12.51 13.35
C GLY A 84 -13.64 -12.51 12.43
N GLY A 85 -13.75 -11.92 11.24
CA GLY A 85 -12.64 -11.64 10.33
C GLY A 85 -11.99 -10.29 10.59
N TRP A 86 -10.96 -9.98 9.80
CA TRP A 86 -10.25 -8.71 9.84
C TRP A 86 -10.29 -8.05 8.46
N ARG A 87 -10.38 -6.72 8.44
CA ARG A 87 -10.42 -5.96 7.19
C ARG A 87 -9.67 -4.65 7.30
N TRP A 88 -9.08 -4.23 6.19
CA TRP A 88 -8.48 -2.91 6.04
C TRP A 88 -9.51 -2.03 5.34
N ALA A 89 -9.94 -0.96 6.01
CA ALA A 89 -11.02 -0.11 5.56
C ALA A 89 -10.47 0.96 4.61
N GLY A 90 -10.83 0.86 3.32
CA GLY A 90 -10.52 1.83 2.28
C GLY A 90 -11.21 1.49 0.98
N ASP A 91 -11.05 2.36 0.00
CA ASP A 91 -11.44 2.08 -1.39
C ASP A 91 -10.28 1.35 -2.09
N VAL A 92 -10.03 0.13 -1.62
CA VAL A 92 -9.13 -0.81 -2.28
C VAL A 92 -9.98 -1.86 -2.97
N PRO A 93 -9.77 -2.10 -4.28
CA PRO A 93 -10.62 -2.99 -5.07
C PRO A 93 -10.51 -4.46 -4.66
N GLU A 94 -9.46 -4.85 -3.93
CA GLU A 94 -9.17 -6.23 -3.56
C GLU A 94 -9.59 -6.50 -2.10
N GLU A 95 -10.53 -7.44 -1.91
CA GLU A 95 -10.71 -8.09 -0.60
C GLU A 95 -9.43 -8.85 -0.27
N ILE A 96 -8.93 -8.71 0.97
CA ILE A 96 -7.76 -9.48 1.39
C ILE A 96 -8.16 -10.94 1.47
N GLU A 97 -7.58 -11.76 0.59
CA GLU A 97 -7.63 -13.21 0.71
C GLU A 97 -6.56 -13.65 1.72
N PRO A 98 -6.93 -14.12 2.94
CA PRO A 98 -5.94 -14.43 3.97
C PRO A 98 -4.94 -15.49 3.53
N ALA A 99 -5.41 -16.47 2.75
CA ALA A 99 -4.56 -17.53 2.21
C ALA A 99 -3.43 -16.98 1.33
N ALA A 100 -3.70 -15.95 0.53
CA ALA A 100 -2.70 -15.32 -0.33
C ALA A 100 -1.59 -14.63 0.49
N LEU A 101 -1.88 -14.10 1.68
CA LEU A 101 -0.87 -13.45 2.53
C LEU A 101 0.15 -14.43 3.14
N ALA A 102 -0.17 -15.72 3.23
CA ALA A 102 0.75 -16.75 3.67
C ALA A 102 1.70 -17.24 2.56
N GLU A 103 1.44 -16.87 1.30
CA GLU A 103 2.29 -17.20 0.17
C GLU A 103 3.48 -16.22 0.06
N PRO A 104 4.65 -16.65 -0.43
CA PRO A 104 5.80 -15.76 -0.58
C PRO A 104 5.54 -14.74 -1.70
N PHE A 105 5.77 -13.45 -1.40
CA PHE A 105 5.66 -12.38 -2.38
C PHE A 105 6.61 -12.60 -3.58
N PRO A 106 6.09 -12.63 -4.82
CA PRO A 106 6.87 -13.00 -6.00
C PRO A 106 7.72 -11.86 -6.57
N GLY A 107 7.46 -10.60 -6.16
CA GLY A 107 8.23 -9.44 -6.61
C GLY A 107 7.62 -8.65 -7.78
N GLY A 108 6.32 -8.75 -8.04
CA GLY A 108 5.63 -8.09 -9.15
C GLY A 108 5.21 -9.05 -10.26
N ALA A 109 4.72 -8.49 -11.37
CA ALA A 109 4.28 -9.26 -12.55
C ALA A 109 5.46 -9.94 -13.27
N ASP A 110 5.17 -10.91 -14.13
CA ASP A 110 6.18 -11.45 -15.04
C ASP A 110 6.47 -10.42 -16.15
N PRO A 111 7.64 -9.75 -16.14
CA PRO A 111 7.96 -8.72 -17.12
C PRO A 111 8.04 -9.27 -18.55
N THR A 112 8.33 -10.57 -18.71
CA THR A 112 8.36 -11.22 -20.02
C THR A 112 6.95 -11.49 -20.55
N ALA A 113 6.00 -11.82 -19.68
CA ALA A 113 4.60 -11.92 -20.06
C ALA A 113 4.02 -10.55 -20.44
N ALA A 114 4.24 -9.54 -19.60
CA ALA A 114 3.79 -8.17 -19.87
C ALA A 114 4.37 -7.61 -21.18
N ALA A 115 5.67 -7.78 -21.42
CA ALA A 115 6.32 -7.30 -22.65
C ALA A 115 5.77 -7.96 -23.91
N ARG A 116 5.36 -9.24 -23.85
CA ARG A 116 4.74 -9.93 -25.00
C ARG A 116 3.39 -9.32 -25.36
N ILE A 117 2.54 -9.09 -24.36
CA ILE A 117 1.22 -8.49 -24.59
C ILE A 117 1.38 -7.05 -25.08
N LEU A 118 2.32 -6.29 -24.50
CA LEU A 118 2.63 -4.93 -24.94
C LEU A 118 3.06 -4.86 -26.41
N ALA A 119 3.84 -5.84 -26.88
CA ALA A 119 4.28 -5.92 -28.26
C ALA A 119 3.14 -6.24 -29.26
N GLU A 120 2.01 -6.74 -28.77
CA GLU A 120 0.81 -7.05 -29.56
C GLU A 120 -0.23 -5.92 -29.51
N ARG A 121 0.17 -4.70 -29.13
CA ARG A 121 -0.75 -3.55 -29.09
C ARG A 121 -1.27 -3.24 -30.51
N PRO A 122 -2.60 -3.21 -30.72
CA PRO A 122 -3.20 -2.80 -31.98
C PRO A 122 -2.72 -1.41 -32.42
N SER A 123 -2.39 -1.28 -33.71
CA SER A 123 -1.95 -0.04 -34.34
C SER A 123 -2.94 0.44 -35.40
N GLU A 124 -3.00 1.75 -35.65
CA GLU A 124 -3.86 2.33 -36.69
C GLU A 124 -3.59 1.76 -38.09
N GLU A 125 -2.37 1.27 -38.36
CA GLU A 125 -2.00 0.69 -39.66
C GLU A 125 -2.62 -0.68 -39.95
N GLU A 126 -3.12 -1.37 -38.91
CA GLU A 126 -3.69 -2.72 -39.02
C GLU A 126 -5.19 -2.73 -39.32
N PHE A 127 -5.86 -1.58 -39.26
CA PHE A 127 -7.33 -1.47 -39.34
C PHE A 127 -7.76 -0.41 -40.36
N ASP A 128 -8.74 -0.77 -41.21
CA ASP A 128 -9.34 0.16 -42.18
C ASP A 128 -10.44 1.04 -41.54
N ASP A 129 -10.99 0.64 -40.39
CA ASP A 129 -12.04 1.34 -39.64
C ASP A 129 -11.60 1.62 -38.21
N LEU A 130 -11.85 2.85 -37.73
CA LEU A 130 -11.50 3.27 -36.38
C LEU A 130 -12.34 2.56 -35.32
N ALA A 131 -13.58 2.15 -35.64
CA ALA A 131 -14.40 1.39 -34.70
C ALA A 131 -13.83 -0.01 -34.44
N ASP A 132 -13.26 -0.66 -35.46
CA ASP A 132 -12.61 -1.97 -35.29
C ASP A 132 -11.29 -1.85 -34.50
N LEU A 133 -10.53 -0.76 -34.70
CA LEU A 133 -9.34 -0.44 -33.90
C LEU A 133 -9.70 -0.22 -32.42
N ASP A 134 -10.77 0.53 -32.15
CA ASP A 134 -11.23 0.81 -30.78
C ASP A 134 -11.58 -0.48 -30.05
N VAL A 135 -12.35 -1.38 -30.67
CA VAL A 135 -12.67 -2.70 -30.13
C VAL A 135 -11.41 -3.54 -29.89
N ALA A 136 -10.44 -3.51 -30.82
CA ALA A 136 -9.18 -4.24 -30.65
C ALA A 136 -8.35 -3.69 -29.48
N LEU A 137 -8.30 -2.36 -29.33
CA LEU A 137 -7.62 -1.70 -28.21
C LEU A 137 -8.28 -2.06 -26.88
N GLU A 138 -9.62 -2.03 -26.79
CA GLU A 138 -10.34 -2.43 -25.57
C GLU A 138 -10.01 -3.88 -25.16
N LEU A 139 -10.03 -4.83 -26.09
CA LEU A 139 -9.67 -6.23 -25.81
C LEU A 139 -8.20 -6.39 -25.40
N TRP A 140 -7.31 -5.59 -26.00
CA TRP A 140 -5.90 -5.58 -25.64
C TRP A 140 -5.69 -5.00 -24.23
N GLU A 141 -6.39 -3.92 -23.88
CA GLU A 141 -6.36 -3.29 -22.57
C GLU A 141 -6.91 -4.23 -21.48
N GLU A 142 -8.01 -4.93 -21.75
CA GLU A 142 -8.57 -5.94 -20.83
C GLU A 142 -7.56 -7.05 -20.55
N ARG A 143 -6.95 -7.62 -21.60
CA ARG A 143 -5.92 -8.66 -21.46
C ARG A 143 -4.66 -8.18 -20.73
N MET A 144 -4.25 -6.92 -20.96
CA MET A 144 -3.17 -6.28 -20.22
C MET A 144 -3.53 -6.15 -18.74
N ALA A 145 -4.75 -5.68 -18.44
CA ALA A 145 -5.23 -5.51 -17.07
C ALA A 145 -5.32 -6.85 -16.34
N GLU A 146 -5.89 -7.89 -16.95
CA GLU A 146 -5.93 -9.24 -16.38
C GLU A 146 -4.54 -9.78 -16.04
N THR A 147 -3.55 -9.48 -16.87
CA THR A 147 -2.16 -9.91 -16.63
C THR A 147 -1.46 -9.08 -15.57
N GLN A 148 -1.65 -7.76 -15.58
CA GLN A 148 -0.93 -6.84 -14.70
C GLN A 148 -1.52 -6.80 -13.28
N TYR A 149 -2.83 -7.00 -13.16
CA TYR A 149 -3.58 -6.98 -11.89
C TYR A 149 -3.95 -8.37 -11.38
N ASP A 150 -3.29 -9.41 -11.89
CA ASP A 150 -3.47 -10.74 -11.34
C ASP A 150 -3.06 -10.76 -9.85
N PRO A 151 -3.97 -11.16 -8.94
CA PRO A 151 -3.73 -11.10 -7.49
C PRO A 151 -2.56 -11.98 -7.04
N ARG A 152 -2.12 -12.94 -7.87
CA ARG A 152 -0.92 -13.74 -7.59
C ARG A 152 0.35 -12.90 -7.53
N PHE A 153 0.39 -11.73 -8.17
CA PHE A 153 1.56 -10.84 -8.14
C PHE A 153 1.64 -9.96 -6.89
N THR A 154 0.54 -9.86 -6.14
CA THR A 154 0.46 -9.19 -4.83
C THR A 154 0.31 -10.17 -3.66
N ALA A 155 0.29 -11.48 -3.94
CA ALA A 155 0.33 -12.53 -2.92
C ALA A 155 1.46 -12.28 -1.91
N GLY A 156 1.22 -12.50 -0.62
CA GLY A 156 2.20 -12.22 0.43
C GLY A 156 2.41 -10.74 0.76
N ALA A 157 1.69 -9.81 0.11
CA ALA A 157 1.73 -8.38 0.40
C ALA A 157 0.36 -7.81 0.79
N LEU A 158 0.38 -6.81 1.65
CA LEU A 158 -0.80 -6.14 2.19
C LEU A 158 -0.86 -4.72 1.65
N CYS A 159 -1.96 -4.34 0.98
CA CYS A 159 -2.19 -2.96 0.59
C CYS A 159 -2.39 -2.11 1.85
N LEU A 160 -1.53 -1.12 2.07
CA LEU A 160 -1.53 -0.30 3.27
C LEU A 160 -2.01 1.13 3.04
N CYS A 161 -1.90 1.65 1.83
CA CYS A 161 -2.19 3.06 1.57
C CYS A 161 -2.72 3.23 0.15
N ASP A 162 -3.76 4.05 0.05
CA ASP A 162 -4.15 4.68 -1.20
C ASP A 162 -3.37 5.98 -1.36
N GLU A 163 -2.62 6.13 -2.44
CA GLU A 163 -1.89 7.37 -2.74
C GLU A 163 -2.74 8.34 -3.58
N GLY A 164 -3.91 7.91 -4.07
CA GLY A 164 -4.74 8.60 -5.06
C GLY A 164 -4.35 8.28 -6.50
N CYS A 165 -5.19 8.68 -7.45
CA CYS A 165 -4.97 8.45 -8.90
C CYS A 165 -4.77 6.97 -9.30
N GLY A 166 -5.19 6.02 -8.46
CA GLY A 166 -4.98 4.59 -8.69
C GLY A 166 -3.65 4.04 -8.17
N LEU A 167 -2.79 4.89 -7.60
CA LEU A 167 -1.51 4.51 -7.00
C LEU A 167 -1.73 3.91 -5.61
N LYS A 168 -1.04 2.80 -5.31
CA LYS A 168 -1.11 2.13 -4.00
C LYS A 168 0.27 1.89 -3.41
N THR A 169 0.33 1.80 -2.08
CA THR A 169 1.51 1.33 -1.35
C THR A 169 1.22 -0.01 -0.68
N TRP A 170 2.16 -0.94 -0.79
CA TRP A 170 2.07 -2.31 -0.28
C TRP A 170 3.17 -2.60 0.74
N LEU A 171 2.85 -3.37 1.78
CA LEU A 171 3.81 -3.96 2.70
C LEU A 171 3.94 -5.44 2.45
N VAL A 172 5.16 -5.90 2.18
CA VAL A 172 5.42 -7.34 2.04
C VAL A 172 5.37 -8.00 3.43
N VAL A 173 4.46 -8.96 3.60
CA VAL A 173 4.24 -9.72 4.84
C VAL A 173 5.03 -11.03 4.83
N THR A 174 5.05 -11.71 3.67
CA THR A 174 5.67 -13.03 3.52
C THR A 174 6.59 -13.07 2.31
N GLY A 175 7.73 -13.75 2.42
CA GLY A 175 8.72 -13.88 1.36
C GLY A 175 10.06 -13.14 1.61
N PRO A 176 10.96 -13.11 0.62
CA PRO A 176 12.31 -12.56 0.76
C PRO A 176 12.35 -11.07 1.08
N GLU A 177 11.35 -10.31 0.60
CA GLU A 177 11.21 -8.87 0.78
C GLU A 177 10.39 -8.50 2.03
N ARG A 178 10.19 -9.45 2.96
CA ARG A 178 9.37 -9.24 4.17
C ARG A 178 9.76 -7.96 4.93
N GLY A 179 8.75 -7.14 5.23
CA GLY A 179 8.86 -5.86 5.93
C GLY A 179 9.22 -4.68 5.03
N ARG A 180 9.46 -4.90 3.73
CA ARG A 180 9.73 -3.83 2.76
C ARG A 180 8.45 -3.22 2.22
N ILE A 181 8.56 -1.95 1.86
CA ILE A 181 7.50 -1.17 1.24
C ILE A 181 7.68 -1.15 -0.27
N TRP A 182 6.58 -1.43 -0.97
CA TRP A 182 6.51 -1.46 -2.42
C TRP A 182 5.47 -0.46 -2.89
N ARG A 183 5.74 0.17 -4.03
CA ARG A 183 4.82 1.09 -4.68
C ARG A 183 4.23 0.41 -5.90
N ASP A 184 2.95 0.67 -6.13
CA ASP A 184 2.16 0.13 -7.22
C ASP A 184 1.68 1.27 -8.12
N PRO A 185 2.46 1.59 -9.17
CA PRO A 185 2.08 2.53 -10.21
C PRO A 185 1.47 1.84 -11.44
N ARG A 186 0.83 0.67 -11.28
CA ARG A 186 0.31 -0.09 -12.41
C ARG A 186 -0.68 0.68 -13.27
N CYS A 187 -1.42 1.63 -12.68
CA CYS A 187 -2.32 2.55 -13.40
C CYS A 187 -1.59 3.46 -14.40
N ASP A 188 -0.29 3.71 -14.18
CA ASP A 188 0.57 4.49 -15.08
C ASP A 188 1.36 3.59 -16.05
N GLY A 189 1.02 2.30 -16.14
CA GLY A 189 1.68 1.32 -17.00
C GLY A 189 3.06 0.85 -16.52
N THR A 190 3.43 1.16 -15.27
CA THR A 190 4.68 0.67 -14.63
C THR A 190 4.36 -0.40 -13.59
N ASP A 191 5.15 -1.47 -13.52
CA ASP A 191 4.90 -2.54 -12.55
C ASP A 191 5.25 -2.14 -11.10
N LEU A 192 4.87 -2.98 -10.13
CA LEU A 192 5.24 -2.79 -8.74
C LEU A 192 6.76 -2.76 -8.59
N HIS A 193 7.24 -1.89 -7.70
CA HIS A 193 8.68 -1.78 -7.43
C HIS A 193 8.96 -1.47 -5.96
N PRO A 194 10.11 -1.91 -5.42
CA PRO A 194 10.47 -1.62 -4.04
C PRO A 194 10.76 -0.12 -3.90
N MET A 195 10.21 0.49 -2.85
CA MET A 195 10.59 1.85 -2.46
C MET A 195 12.00 1.85 -1.86
N ARG A 196 12.70 2.97 -2.04
CA ARG A 196 14.06 3.17 -1.56
C ARG A 196 14.11 4.36 -0.60
N ASP A 197 14.97 4.27 0.40
CA ASP A 197 15.34 5.40 1.25
C ASP A 197 16.30 6.35 0.49
N ASP A 198 16.62 7.51 1.05
CA ASP A 198 17.47 8.53 0.45
C ASP A 198 18.89 8.01 0.11
N ASP A 199 19.37 7.01 0.85
CA ASP A 199 20.65 6.34 0.64
C ASP A 199 20.58 5.19 -0.40
N GLY A 200 19.41 4.95 -0.99
CA GLY A 200 19.15 3.89 -1.95
C GLY A 200 18.92 2.51 -1.34
N SER A 201 18.91 2.38 -0.01
CA SER A 201 18.57 1.12 0.65
C SER A 201 17.08 0.79 0.52
N PRO A 202 16.68 -0.50 0.59
CA PRO A 202 15.26 -0.86 0.55
C PRO A 202 14.50 -0.26 1.73
N LEU A 203 13.42 0.47 1.44
CA LEU A 203 12.61 1.13 2.47
C LEU A 203 11.79 0.09 3.25
N ASP A 204 11.83 0.17 4.58
CA ASP A 204 10.98 -0.63 5.46
C ASP A 204 9.81 0.20 5.99
N PHE A 205 8.87 -0.46 6.68
CA PHE A 205 7.67 0.22 7.19
C PHE A 205 8.01 1.39 8.13
N ALA A 206 9.01 1.23 9.00
CA ALA A 206 9.40 2.26 9.94
C ALA A 206 9.99 3.49 9.23
N GLY A 207 10.91 3.28 8.29
CA GLY A 207 11.49 4.35 7.48
C GLY A 207 10.43 5.10 6.69
N TRP A 208 9.50 4.37 6.07
CA TRP A 208 8.39 4.95 5.31
C TRP A 208 7.48 5.84 6.18
N TYR A 209 7.06 5.35 7.36
CA TYR A 209 6.16 6.10 8.23
C TYR A 209 6.86 7.27 8.94
N LEU A 210 8.05 7.04 9.51
CA LEU A 210 8.78 8.06 10.26
C LEU A 210 9.39 9.13 9.35
N GLY A 211 9.73 8.78 8.11
CA GLY A 211 10.15 9.72 7.08
C GLY A 211 9.03 10.72 6.76
N TRP A 212 7.80 10.23 6.58
CA TRP A 212 6.64 11.10 6.43
C TRP A 212 6.40 11.99 7.65
N LEU A 213 6.45 11.42 8.86
CA LEU A 213 6.21 12.21 10.08
C LEU A 213 7.23 13.35 10.21
N THR A 214 8.51 13.05 9.98
CA THR A 214 9.58 14.06 9.99
C THR A 214 9.35 15.14 8.93
N ALA A 215 8.97 14.75 7.71
CA ALA A 215 8.68 15.70 6.63
C ALA A 215 7.45 16.57 6.93
N ALA A 216 6.40 15.98 7.51
CA ALA A 216 5.19 16.69 7.92
C ALA A 216 5.51 17.72 9.01
N GLU A 217 6.23 17.33 10.06
CA GLU A 217 6.67 18.24 11.12
C GLU A 217 7.50 19.40 10.57
N ALA A 218 8.47 19.12 9.70
CA ALA A 218 9.28 20.14 9.04
C ALA A 218 8.43 21.11 8.22
N SER A 219 7.43 20.61 7.49
CA SER A 219 6.51 21.45 6.69
C SER A 219 5.62 22.36 7.56
N CYS A 220 5.35 21.95 8.81
CA CYS A 220 4.62 22.73 9.81
C CYS A 220 5.55 23.63 10.65
N GLY A 221 6.86 23.63 10.40
CA GLY A 221 7.83 24.39 11.19
C GLY A 221 8.04 23.85 12.61
N MET A 222 7.73 22.57 12.83
CA MET A 222 8.00 21.84 14.07
C MET A 222 9.38 21.18 13.95
N GLY A 223 10.31 21.55 14.84
CA GLY A 223 11.68 21.04 14.87
C GLY A 223 12.34 21.25 16.23
#